data_AF-A0AA46UNG6-F1
#
_entry.id   AF-A0AA46UNG6-F1
#
_cell.length_a   1.000
_cell.length_b   1.000
_cell.length_c   1.000
_cell.angle_alpha   90.00
_cell.angle_beta   90.00
_cell.angle_gamma   90.00
#
_symmetry.space_group_name_H-M   'P 1'
#
loop_
_entity.id
_entity.type
_entity.pdbx_description
1 polymer ?
#
loop_
_entity_poly.entity_id
_entity_poly.type
_entity_poly.pdbx_seq_one_letter_code
_entity_poly.pdbx_strand_id
1 'polypeptide(L)'
;MATKAQAKALIQEGFRVFARRLNPKAPIGKLRKPTQKWICENLSTEQAGAILRQMRGGSKSSWETRLPARPFTQVDKQKSRAALQKELKRGR
;
A
#
# COMPACT_ATOMS: atom_id res chain seq x y z
N MET A 1 13.85 21.16 -1.60
CA MET A 1 12.58 21.84 -1.25
C MET A 1 11.42 21.07 -1.86
N ALA A 2 10.31 20.89 -1.16
CA ALA A 2 9.15 20.17 -1.69
C ALA A 2 8.52 20.91 -2.88
N THR A 3 7.94 20.17 -3.83
CA THR A 3 7.33 20.76 -5.02
C THR A 3 5.99 21.44 -4.69
N LYS A 4 5.64 22.52 -5.41
CA LYS A 4 4.33 23.21 -5.25
C LYS A 4 3.14 22.25 -5.34
N ALA A 5 3.19 21.27 -6.24
CA ALA A 5 2.16 20.25 -6.40
C ALA A 5 2.00 19.37 -5.15
N GLN A 6 3.12 18.92 -4.56
CA GLN A 6 3.12 18.14 -3.32
C GLN A 6 2.57 18.96 -2.15
N ALA A 7 2.97 20.23 -2.05
CA ALA A 7 2.46 21.12 -1.00
C ALA A 7 0.95 21.38 -1.12
N LYS A 8 0.43 21.53 -2.35
CA LYS A 8 -1.01 21.65 -2.60
C LYS A 8 -1.75 20.37 -2.20
N ALA A 9 -1.22 19.21 -2.59
CA ALA A 9 -1.78 17.92 -2.20
C ALA A 9 -1.82 17.77 -0.67
N LEU A 10 -0.73 18.10 0.04
CA LEU A 10 -0.68 18.01 1.51
C LEU A 10 -1.76 18.86 2.18
N ILE A 11 -2.00 20.08 1.68
CA ILE A 11 -3.05 20.96 2.20
C ILE A 11 -4.44 20.37 1.94
N GLN A 12 -4.66 19.77 0.77
CA GLN A 12 -5.93 19.13 0.41
C GLN A 12 -6.22 17.90 1.29
N GLU A 13 -5.22 17.08 1.56
CA GLU A 13 -5.32 15.92 2.48
C GLU A 13 -5.47 16.33 3.95
N GLY A 14 -5.37 17.63 4.27
CA GLY A 14 -5.59 18.15 5.62
C GLY A 14 -4.35 18.11 6.52
N PHE A 15 -3.14 18.18 5.95
CA PHE A 15 -1.89 18.17 6.70
C PHE A 15 -1.84 19.28 7.77
N ARG A 16 -1.42 18.92 9.00
CA ARG A 16 -1.29 19.85 10.13
C ARG A 16 0.07 19.68 10.79
N VAL A 17 0.56 20.78 11.32
CA VAL A 17 1.83 20.85 12.04
C VAL A 17 1.61 21.54 13.37
N PHE A 18 2.39 21.20 14.39
CA PHE A 18 2.39 21.93 15.65
C PHE A 18 2.68 23.41 15.42
N ALA A 19 1.88 24.27 16.04
CA ALA A 19 1.94 25.72 15.89
C ALA A 19 3.33 26.28 16.20
N ARG A 20 4.05 25.65 17.15
CA ARG A 20 5.43 26.02 17.50
C ARG A 20 6.45 25.84 16.39
N ARG A 21 6.21 24.95 15.43
CA ARG A 21 7.07 24.81 14.24
C ARG A 21 6.88 25.96 13.25
N LEU A 22 5.75 26.67 13.32
CA LEU A 22 5.48 27.86 12.50
C LEU A 22 5.89 29.14 13.23
N ASN A 23 5.59 29.21 14.53
CA ASN A 23 5.93 30.35 15.38
C ASN A 23 6.35 29.83 16.77
N PRO A 24 7.62 29.98 17.16
CA PRO A 24 8.13 29.50 18.46
C PRO A 24 7.36 30.03 19.68
N LYS A 25 6.75 31.21 19.57
CA LYS A 25 5.94 31.84 20.64
C LYS A 25 4.51 31.29 20.72
N ALA A 26 4.11 30.38 19.84
CA ALA A 26 2.78 29.80 19.85
C ALA A 26 2.56 28.87 21.07
N PRO A 27 1.30 28.72 21.51
CA PRO A 27 0.96 27.81 22.61
C PRO A 27 1.34 26.36 22.29
N ILE A 28 1.80 25.63 23.31
CA ILE A 28 2.15 24.22 23.25
C ILE A 28 0.93 23.39 22.86
N GLY A 29 1.14 22.34 22.05
CA GLY A 29 0.11 21.35 21.72
C GLY A 29 -0.89 21.76 20.64
N LYS A 30 -0.98 23.05 20.26
CA LYS A 30 -1.93 23.49 19.22
C LYS A 30 -1.45 23.07 17.82
N LEU A 31 -2.32 22.43 17.04
CA LEU A 31 -2.07 22.09 15.63
C LEU A 31 -2.60 23.17 14.69
N ARG A 32 -1.82 23.58 13.69
CA ARG A 32 -2.22 24.54 12.65
C ARG A 32 -1.99 23.98 11.25
N LYS A 33 -2.78 24.48 10.29
CA LYS A 33 -2.55 24.24 8.87
C LYS A 33 -1.37 25.12 8.42
N PRO A 34 -0.27 24.55 7.91
CA PRO A 34 0.84 25.33 7.36
C PRO A 34 0.47 25.94 6.01
N THR A 35 1.17 27.01 5.63
CA THR A 35 1.04 27.62 4.30
C THR A 35 1.82 26.80 3.26
N GLN A 36 1.45 26.93 1.98
CA GLN A 36 2.14 26.23 0.90
C GLN A 36 3.63 26.61 0.85
N LYS A 37 3.95 27.89 1.06
CA LYS A 37 5.33 28.40 1.14
C LYS A 37 6.12 27.70 2.25
N TRP A 38 5.54 27.61 3.45
CA TRP A 38 6.19 26.95 4.59
C TRP A 38 6.49 25.49 4.28
N ILE A 39 5.55 24.76 3.66
CA ILE A 39 5.75 23.36 3.28
C ILE A 39 6.93 23.22 2.30
N CYS A 40 6.99 24.06 1.26
CA CYS A 40 8.07 24.01 0.28
C CYS A 40 9.44 24.27 0.93
N GLU A 41 9.53 25.25 1.83
CA GLU A 41 10.77 25.66 2.50
C GLU A 41 11.24 24.68 3.57
N ASN A 42 10.31 24.07 4.33
CA ASN A 42 10.64 23.28 5.52
C ASN A 42 10.66 21.77 5.27
N LEU A 43 10.10 21.29 4.16
CA LEU A 43 10.10 19.86 3.83
C LEU A 43 10.94 19.57 2.59
N SER A 44 11.65 18.44 2.63
CA SER A 44 12.24 17.87 1.43
C SER A 44 11.15 17.20 0.56
N THR A 45 11.45 17.00 -0.72
CA THR A 45 10.56 16.32 -1.67
C THR A 45 10.23 14.89 -1.22
N GLU A 46 11.21 14.21 -0.63
CA GLU A 46 11.07 12.86 -0.09
C GLU A 46 10.17 12.82 1.14
N GLN A 47 10.37 13.76 2.08
CA GLN A 47 9.54 13.88 3.28
C GLN A 47 8.09 14.20 2.91
N ALA A 48 7.86 15.17 2.03
CA ALA A 48 6.52 15.52 1.56
C ALA A 48 5.84 14.33 0.87
N GLY A 49 6.58 13.59 0.04
CA GLY A 49 6.07 12.38 -0.62
C GLY A 49 5.76 11.24 0.36
N ALA A 50 6.62 11.02 1.36
CA ALA A 50 6.41 10.01 2.40
C ALA A 50 5.17 10.33 3.25
N ILE A 51 5.03 11.59 3.68
CA ILE A 51 3.86 12.05 4.44
C ILE A 51 2.58 11.87 3.61
N LEU A 52 2.58 12.28 2.34
CA LEU A 52 1.42 12.11 1.45
C LEU A 52 1.01 10.65 1.31
N ARG A 53 1.98 9.74 1.13
CA ARG A 53 1.70 8.31 1.06
C ARG A 53 1.09 7.80 2.36
N GLN A 54 1.64 8.22 3.50
CA GLN A 54 1.13 7.82 4.81
C GLN A 54 -0.30 8.34 5.06
N MET A 55 -0.60 9.58 4.66
CA MET A 55 -1.94 10.16 4.78
C MET A 55 -2.98 9.44 3.89
N ARG A 56 -2.56 8.92 2.74
CA ARG A 56 -3.43 8.23 1.77
C ARG A 56 -3.64 6.74 2.03
N GLY A 57 -3.27 6.24 3.21
CA GLY A 57 -3.43 4.82 3.57
C GLY A 57 -2.13 4.01 3.54
N GLY A 58 -0.97 4.67 3.44
CA GLY A 58 0.34 4.04 3.60
C GLY A 58 0.82 3.24 2.40
N SER A 59 2.08 2.78 2.48
CA SER A 59 2.62 1.78 1.56
C SER A 59 2.09 0.40 1.97
N LYS A 60 1.69 -0.43 0.99
CA LYS A 60 1.36 -1.83 1.27
C LYS A 60 2.57 -2.52 1.89
N SER A 61 2.44 -2.95 3.14
CA SER A 61 3.51 -3.65 3.88
C SER A 61 3.79 -5.04 3.33
N SER A 62 2.82 -5.64 2.66
CA SER A 62 2.93 -6.93 2.02
C SER A 62 1.99 -6.98 0.81
N TRP A 63 2.39 -7.76 -0.19
CA TRP A 63 1.50 -8.18 -1.25
C TRP A 63 0.99 -9.57 -0.89
N GLU A 64 -0.21 -9.64 -0.32
CA GLU A 64 -0.82 -10.94 -0.02
C GLU A 64 -1.45 -11.52 -1.29
N THR A 65 -0.71 -12.40 -1.96
CA THR A 65 -1.22 -13.16 -3.10
C THR A 65 -2.03 -14.33 -2.57
N ARG A 66 -3.37 -14.26 -2.68
CA ARG A 66 -4.23 -15.41 -2.41
C ARG A 66 -3.98 -16.48 -3.47
N LEU A 67 -3.14 -17.45 -3.14
CA LEU A 67 -2.94 -18.62 -3.99
C LEU A 67 -4.25 -19.41 -4.02
N PRO A 68 -4.85 -19.65 -5.20
CA PRO A 68 -6.00 -20.53 -5.29
C PRO A 68 -5.59 -21.93 -4.82
N ALA A 69 -6.51 -22.64 -4.17
CA ALA A 69 -6.28 -24.04 -3.83
C ALA A 69 -5.92 -24.79 -5.12
N ARG A 70 -4.75 -25.41 -5.14
CA ARG A 70 -4.35 -26.24 -6.28
C ARG A 70 -5.40 -27.33 -6.43
N PRO A 71 -6.00 -27.53 -7.62
CA PRO A 71 -6.80 -28.73 -7.86
C PRO A 71 -5.83 -29.90 -7.78
N PHE A 72 -5.77 -30.55 -6.62
CA PHE A 72 -5.15 -31.86 -6.52
C PHE A 72 -6.01 -32.75 -7.39
N THR A 73 -5.51 -33.13 -8.56
CA THR A 73 -6.07 -34.21 -9.36
C THR A 73 -5.95 -35.47 -8.53
N GLN A 74 -6.86 -35.65 -7.58
CA GLN A 74 -7.20 -36.97 -7.11
C GLN A 74 -7.75 -37.66 -8.34
N VAL A 75 -6.87 -38.38 -9.04
CA VAL A 75 -7.28 -39.30 -10.09
C VAL A 75 -8.33 -40.18 -9.43
N ASP A 76 -9.57 -40.03 -9.87
CA ASP A 76 -10.67 -40.82 -9.37
C ASP A 76 -10.27 -42.29 -9.49
N LYS A 77 -10.11 -42.96 -8.34
CA LYS A 77 -9.54 -44.30 -8.26
C LYS A 77 -10.30 -45.27 -9.19
N GLN A 78 -11.60 -45.04 -9.39
CA GLN A 78 -12.41 -45.82 -10.32
C GLN A 78 -12.03 -45.57 -11.78
N LYS A 79 -11.87 -44.30 -12.19
CA LYS A 79 -11.45 -43.95 -13.54
C LYS A 79 -10.04 -44.43 -13.87
N SER A 80 -9.09 -44.33 -12.92
CA SER A 80 -7.76 -44.91 -13.11
C SER A 80 -7.79 -46.42 -13.27
N ARG A 81 -8.60 -47.13 -12.46
CA ARG A 81 -8.73 -48.59 -12.54
C ARG A 81 -9.38 -49.03 -13.85
N ALA A 82 -10.40 -48.31 -14.30
CA ALA A 82 -11.07 -48.59 -15.57
C ALA A 82 -10.14 -48.36 -16.78
N ALA A 83 -9.34 -47.28 -16.77
CA ALA A 83 -8.34 -47.03 -17.79
C ALA A 83 -7.29 -48.15 -17.83
N LEU A 84 -6.79 -48.58 -16.66
CA LEU A 84 -5.78 -49.61 -16.52
C LEU A 84 -6.30 -51.00 -16.96
N GLN A 85 -7.55 -51.34 -16.62
CA GLN A 85 -8.21 -52.55 -17.12
C GLN A 85 -8.38 -52.55 -18.64
N LYS A 86 -8.71 -51.40 -19.23
CA LYS A 86 -8.85 -51.25 -20.67
C LYS A 86 -7.52 -51.47 -21.40
N GLU A 87 -6.42 -50.99 -20.80
CA GLU A 87 -5.07 -51.20 -21.31
C GLU A 87 -4.62 -52.68 -21.23
N LEU A 88 -4.86 -53.34 -20.09
CA LEU A 88 -4.58 -54.77 -19.89
C LEU A 88 -5.34 -55.67 -20.87
N LYS A 89 -6.58 -55.31 -21.22
CA LYS A 89 -7.39 -56.04 -22.22
C LYS A 89 -6.97 -55.78 -23.66
N ARG A 90 -6.29 -54.66 -23.94
CA ARG A 90 -5.81 -54.31 -25.30
C ARG A 90 -4.54 -55.07 -25.69
N GLY A 91 -3.80 -55.59 -24.70
CA GLY A 91 -2.55 -56.34 -24.90
C GLY A 91 -2.68 -57.87 -24.87
N ARG A 92 -3.91 -58.41 -24.83
CA ARG A 92 -4.23 -59.83 -25.06
C ARG A 92 -4.95 -59.97 -26.37
#